data_AF-A0A2V7KFZ0-F1
#
_entry.id   AF-A0A2V7KFZ0-F1
#
_cell.length_a   1.000
_cell.length_b   1.000
_cell.length_c   1.000
_cell.angle_alpha   90.00
_cell.angle_beta   90.00
_cell.angle_gamma   90.00
#
_symmetry.space_group_name_H-M   'P 1'
#
loop_
_entity.id
_entity.type
_entity.pdbx_description
1 polymer ?
#
loop_
_entity_poly.entity_id
_entity_poly.type
_entity_poly.pdbx_seq_one_letter_code
_entity_poly.pdbx_strand_id
1 'polypeptide(L)'
;MRGLQDERGGGGGDEREHRASYASEAPNVPAPGRLDSGAMGAYWRITREPRYSLLFALPLLVFYELLATVQPVGPHGSLRSGADAILEGPFIALAGSRGPLLFLACLTGVGVWLVARDLRRGRVDPKLFGAMLLESAALALLAGVVVSAATVHLLGRATPLLIGQMGTLGGSTRLMLALGAGLYEELLFRVLLVGALAWVGRRLFGWQELPAGVFAVVLGAAIFSAFHYIGPYADPWALYSFVYRLLAGVFFSALYLTRGFGVTAWTHALYDVFVLFG
;
A
#
# COMPACT_ATOMS: atom_id res chain seq x y z
N MET A 1 -45.18 77.73 -54.04
CA MET A 1 -43.88 77.64 -54.73
C MET A 1 -43.55 76.18 -54.94
N ARG A 2 -43.29 75.78 -56.20
CA ARG A 2 -42.55 74.58 -56.72
C ARG A 2 -42.70 73.28 -55.89
N GLY A 3 -43.24 72.16 -56.36
CA GLY A 3 -43.22 71.59 -57.71
C GLY A 3 -42.41 70.29 -57.71
N LEU A 4 -42.99 69.25 -58.34
CA LEU A 4 -42.37 68.05 -58.93
C LEU A 4 -42.05 66.89 -57.97
N GLN A 5 -42.81 65.78 -58.05
CA GLN A 5 -42.58 64.56 -58.86
C GLN A 5 -41.60 63.59 -58.16
N ASP A 6 -41.67 62.27 -58.24
CA ASP A 6 -42.65 61.25 -58.66
C ASP A 6 -41.92 59.90 -58.42
N GLU A 7 -42.67 58.80 -58.37
CA GLU A 7 -42.27 57.46 -58.85
C GLU A 7 -41.36 56.49 -58.05
N ARG A 8 -41.94 55.27 -57.90
CA ARG A 8 -41.34 53.91 -57.95
C ARG A 8 -40.46 53.49 -56.74
N GLY A 9 -40.54 52.28 -56.20
CA GLY A 9 -41.17 51.03 -56.62
C GLY A 9 -40.38 49.86 -55.99
N GLY A 10 -41.07 48.74 -55.71
CA GLY A 10 -40.45 47.44 -55.35
C GLY A 10 -39.86 47.38 -53.94
N GLY A 11 -40.03 46.34 -53.13
CA GLY A 11 -40.18 44.92 -53.42
C GLY A 11 -39.15 44.16 -52.57
N GLY A 12 -39.59 43.16 -51.81
CA GLY A 12 -38.74 42.29 -50.98
C GLY A 12 -38.87 42.64 -49.49
N GLY A 13 -39.54 41.87 -48.62
CA GLY A 13 -39.71 40.42 -48.65
C GLY A 13 -38.34 39.75 -48.48
N ASP A 14 -38.16 38.99 -47.39
CA ASP A 14 -37.09 37.99 -47.22
C ASP A 14 -35.70 38.36 -46.65
N GLU A 15 -35.58 39.31 -45.71
CA GLU A 15 -34.32 39.53 -44.98
C GLU A 15 -34.19 38.83 -43.61
N ARG A 16 -35.06 37.88 -43.25
CA ARG A 16 -34.98 37.18 -41.95
C ARG A 16 -34.74 35.67 -41.98
N GLU A 17 -34.57 35.04 -43.15
CA GLU A 17 -34.33 33.59 -43.23
C GLU A 17 -32.95 33.15 -43.74
N HIS A 18 -32.08 34.07 -44.15
CA HIS A 18 -30.79 33.68 -44.76
C HIS A 18 -29.55 34.04 -43.91
N ARG A 19 -29.60 33.75 -42.60
CA ARG A 19 -28.42 33.87 -41.71
C ARG A 19 -28.21 32.69 -40.76
N ALA A 20 -28.73 31.52 -41.12
CA ALA A 20 -28.49 30.25 -40.43
C ALA A 20 -27.86 29.23 -41.37
N SER A 21 -26.67 29.51 -41.91
CA SER A 21 -25.89 28.50 -42.64
C SER A 21 -24.42 28.89 -42.76
N TYR A 22 -23.71 28.99 -41.63
CA TYR A 22 -22.24 28.90 -41.55
C TYR A 22 -21.80 28.49 -40.14
N ALA A 23 -22.48 27.50 -39.55
CA ALA A 23 -21.89 26.76 -38.43
C ALA A 23 -20.93 25.72 -39.05
N SER A 24 -19.63 26.00 -39.03
CA SER A 24 -18.64 25.00 -39.45
C SER A 24 -18.80 23.77 -38.56
N GLU A 25 -19.10 22.62 -39.15
CA GLU A 25 -18.89 21.32 -38.53
C GLU A 25 -17.40 21.17 -38.24
N ALA A 26 -16.98 21.58 -37.04
CA ALA A 26 -15.74 21.11 -36.48
C ALA A 26 -15.88 19.59 -36.34
N PRO A 27 -14.92 18.79 -36.84
CA PRO A 27 -14.97 17.36 -36.62
C PRO A 27 -15.07 17.11 -35.12
N ASN A 28 -16.08 16.34 -34.71
CA ASN A 28 -16.25 15.88 -33.35
C ASN A 28 -15.03 15.00 -33.03
N VAL A 29 -13.94 15.61 -32.59
CA VAL A 29 -12.77 14.92 -32.07
C VAL A 29 -13.26 14.31 -30.75
N PRO A 30 -13.41 12.98 -30.66
CA PRO A 30 -13.74 12.37 -29.39
C PRO A 30 -12.69 12.82 -28.38
N ALA A 31 -13.15 13.40 -27.28
CA ALA A 31 -12.29 13.72 -26.13
C ALA A 31 -11.42 12.48 -25.86
N PRO A 32 -10.10 12.63 -25.62
CA PRO A 32 -9.20 11.49 -25.49
C PRO A 32 -9.80 10.55 -24.45
N GLY A 33 -10.25 9.40 -24.94
CA GLY A 33 -10.89 8.38 -24.14
C GLY A 33 -9.99 8.12 -22.96
N ARG A 34 -10.52 8.32 -21.76
CA ARG A 34 -9.91 7.86 -20.52
C ARG A 34 -9.62 6.39 -20.77
N LEU A 35 -8.35 6.04 -21.00
CA LEU A 35 -7.95 4.68 -21.38
C LEU A 35 -8.68 3.73 -20.44
N ASP A 36 -9.60 2.95 -21.00
CA ASP A 36 -10.35 1.96 -20.24
C ASP A 36 -9.29 1.06 -19.64
N SER A 37 -9.02 1.28 -18.36
CA SER A 37 -8.10 0.45 -17.59
C SER A 37 -8.66 -0.95 -17.71
N GLY A 38 -8.05 -1.79 -18.54
CA GLY A 38 -8.56 -3.12 -18.88
C GLY A 38 -8.81 -3.96 -17.63
N ALA A 39 -9.32 -5.18 -17.78
CA ALA A 39 -9.73 -6.04 -16.65
C ALA A 39 -8.71 -6.05 -15.48
N MET A 40 -7.40 -6.04 -15.78
CA MET A 40 -6.32 -5.93 -14.78
C MET A 40 -6.32 -4.60 -14.01
N GLY A 41 -6.45 -3.46 -14.69
CA GLY A 41 -6.47 -2.15 -14.02
C GLY A 41 -7.72 -1.94 -13.18
N ALA A 42 -8.86 -2.50 -13.60
CA ALA A 42 -10.07 -2.54 -12.79
C ALA A 42 -9.87 -3.41 -11.53
N TYR A 43 -9.32 -4.63 -11.69
CA TYR A 43 -8.97 -5.51 -10.58
C TYR A 43 -8.04 -4.82 -9.58
N TRP A 44 -6.99 -4.16 -10.05
CA TRP A 44 -6.04 -3.46 -9.18
C TRP A 44 -6.68 -2.33 -8.39
N ARG A 45 -7.54 -1.55 -9.04
CA ARG A 45 -8.27 -0.46 -8.38
C ARG A 45 -9.21 -0.98 -7.30
N ILE A 46 -9.97 -2.04 -7.59
CA ILE A 46 -10.96 -2.63 -6.67
C ILE A 46 -10.26 -3.24 -5.44
N THR A 47 -9.22 -4.04 -5.65
CA THR A 47 -8.53 -4.75 -4.56
C THR A 47 -7.77 -3.84 -3.60
N ARG A 48 -7.53 -2.58 -3.99
CA ARG A 48 -6.96 -1.53 -3.13
C ARG A 48 -7.97 -0.85 -2.22
N GLU A 49 -9.27 -0.97 -2.50
CA GLU A 49 -10.31 -0.32 -1.71
C GLU A 49 -10.30 -0.87 -0.28
N PRO A 50 -10.61 -0.04 0.74
CA PRO A 50 -10.55 -0.45 2.15
C PRO A 50 -11.31 -1.73 2.45
N ARG A 51 -12.47 -1.95 1.80
CA ARG A 51 -13.26 -3.18 2.00
C ARG A 51 -12.51 -4.44 1.58
N TYR A 52 -11.76 -4.43 0.48
CA TYR A 52 -10.98 -5.59 0.06
C TYR A 52 -9.66 -5.66 0.82
N SER A 53 -8.93 -4.55 0.90
CA SER A 53 -7.61 -4.49 1.52
C SER A 53 -7.64 -4.91 3.00
N LEU A 54 -8.60 -4.41 3.79
CA LEU A 54 -8.66 -4.67 5.23
C LEU A 54 -9.30 -6.03 5.55
N LEU A 55 -10.35 -6.43 4.81
CA LEU A 55 -10.91 -7.78 4.97
C LEU A 55 -9.89 -8.84 4.55
N PHE A 56 -9.06 -8.56 3.55
CA PHE A 56 -7.99 -9.47 3.15
C PHE A 56 -6.89 -9.55 4.22
N ALA A 57 -6.55 -8.44 4.90
CA ALA A 57 -5.57 -8.47 6.00
C ALA A 57 -6.11 -9.09 7.31
N LEU A 58 -7.44 -9.17 7.50
CA LEU A 58 -8.05 -9.64 8.73
C LEU A 58 -7.61 -11.05 9.17
N PRO A 59 -7.49 -12.06 8.28
CA PRO A 59 -6.98 -13.37 8.70
C PRO A 59 -5.54 -13.31 9.22
N LEU A 60 -4.67 -12.43 8.69
CA LEU A 60 -3.32 -12.25 9.24
C LEU A 60 -3.39 -11.79 10.69
N LEU A 61 -4.24 -10.79 10.98
CA LEU A 61 -4.46 -10.31 12.35
C LEU A 61 -4.97 -11.43 13.26
N VAL A 62 -6.01 -12.16 12.84
CA VAL A 62 -6.60 -13.22 13.65
C VAL A 62 -5.58 -14.33 13.92
N PHE A 63 -4.89 -14.83 12.90
CA PHE A 63 -3.89 -15.89 13.08
C PHE A 63 -2.68 -15.43 13.88
N TYR A 64 -2.22 -14.20 13.69
CA TYR A 64 -1.15 -13.61 14.50
C TYR A 64 -1.55 -13.58 15.98
N GLU A 65 -2.69 -13.00 16.32
CA GLU A 65 -3.13 -12.86 17.72
C GLU A 65 -3.36 -14.23 18.36
N LEU A 66 -3.99 -15.17 17.65
CA LEU A 66 -4.16 -16.55 18.14
C LEU A 66 -2.82 -17.21 18.46
N LEU A 67 -1.84 -17.11 17.55
CA LEU A 67 -0.51 -17.66 17.79
C LEU A 67 0.22 -16.94 18.93
N ALA A 68 0.07 -15.61 19.04
CA ALA A 68 0.66 -14.80 20.10
C ALA A 68 0.13 -15.17 21.49
N THR A 69 -1.18 -15.45 21.62
CA THR A 69 -1.78 -15.84 22.91
C THR A 69 -1.28 -17.17 23.45
N VAL A 70 -0.80 -18.06 22.59
CA VAL A 70 -0.28 -19.38 22.99
C VAL A 70 1.24 -19.41 23.12
N GLN A 71 1.95 -18.32 22.82
CA GLN A 71 3.40 -18.28 23.01
C GLN A 71 3.77 -18.18 24.49
N PRO A 72 4.82 -18.89 24.93
CA PRO A 72 5.35 -18.74 26.29
C PRO A 72 5.90 -17.33 26.50
N VAL A 73 5.68 -16.80 27.71
CA VAL A 73 6.26 -15.53 28.14
C VAL A 73 7.72 -15.75 28.51
N GLY A 74 8.63 -15.11 27.78
CA GLY A 74 10.06 -15.18 28.03
C GLY A 74 10.55 -14.12 29.02
N PRO A 75 11.88 -14.07 29.28
CA PRO A 75 12.50 -13.08 30.18
C PRO A 75 12.25 -11.62 29.77
N HIS A 76 11.98 -11.38 28.49
CA HIS A 76 11.71 -10.06 27.93
C HIS A 76 10.21 -9.84 27.64
N GLY A 77 9.33 -10.66 28.22
CA GLY A 77 7.90 -10.65 27.95
C GLY A 77 7.49 -11.63 26.85
N SER A 78 6.26 -11.49 26.35
CA SER A 78 5.75 -12.27 25.21
C SER A 78 6.51 -11.87 23.95
N LEU A 79 7.04 -12.87 23.23
CA LEU A 79 7.72 -12.61 21.96
C LEU A 79 6.69 -12.13 20.93
N ARG A 80 6.94 -10.98 20.33
CA ARG A 80 6.06 -10.33 19.35
C ARG A 80 6.87 -9.73 18.20
N SER A 81 6.20 -9.40 17.11
CA SER A 81 6.82 -8.61 16.05
C SER A 81 7.33 -7.28 16.62
N GLY A 82 8.51 -6.83 16.18
CA GLY A 82 9.06 -5.56 16.67
C GLY A 82 8.16 -4.36 16.34
N ALA A 83 7.48 -4.38 15.18
CA ALA A 83 6.53 -3.33 14.83
C ALA A 83 5.26 -3.37 15.69
N ASP A 84 4.76 -4.54 16.07
CA ASP A 84 3.67 -4.69 17.04
C ASP A 84 4.05 -4.02 18.37
N ALA A 85 5.22 -4.37 18.93
CA ALA A 85 5.70 -3.80 20.19
C ALA A 85 5.83 -2.26 20.15
N ILE A 86 6.27 -1.69 19.01
CA ILE A 86 6.33 -0.23 18.83
C ILE A 86 4.94 0.39 18.78
N LEU A 87 4.01 -0.21 18.03
CA LEU A 87 2.66 0.30 17.86
C LEU A 87 1.85 0.22 19.16
N GLU A 88 2.05 -0.82 19.97
CA GLU A 88 1.44 -0.98 21.29
C GLU A 88 2.04 -0.04 22.35
N GLY A 89 3.31 0.36 22.20
CA GLY A 89 4.05 1.15 23.19
C GLY A 89 3.30 2.38 23.74
N PRO A 90 2.74 3.27 22.90
CA PRO A 90 1.94 4.40 23.36
C PRO A 90 0.69 4.01 24.15
N PHE A 91 0.05 2.90 23.78
CA PHE A 91 -1.13 2.40 24.48
C PHE A 91 -0.78 1.75 25.82
N ILE A 92 0.36 1.06 25.90
CA ILE A 92 0.91 0.55 27.16
C ILE A 92 1.28 1.70 28.09
N ALA A 93 1.89 2.77 27.57
CA ALA A 93 2.21 3.96 28.35
C ALA A 93 0.94 4.65 28.90
N LEU A 94 -0.16 4.64 28.15
CA LEU A 94 -1.42 5.27 28.53
C LEU A 94 -2.29 4.40 29.46
N ALA A 95 -2.37 3.10 29.21
CA ALA A 95 -3.34 2.19 29.83
C ALA A 95 -2.71 0.99 30.56
N GLY A 96 -1.38 0.95 30.69
CA GLY A 96 -0.63 -0.10 31.37
C GLY A 96 -0.87 -1.48 30.74
N SER A 97 -1.22 -2.46 31.57
CA SER A 97 -1.52 -3.83 31.12
C SER A 97 -2.73 -3.94 30.19
N ARG A 98 -3.61 -2.93 30.15
CA ARG A 98 -4.73 -2.85 29.20
C ARG A 98 -4.35 -2.22 27.86
N GLY A 99 -3.12 -1.74 27.72
CA GLY A 99 -2.60 -1.11 26.50
C GLY A 99 -2.78 -1.97 25.24
N PRO A 100 -2.35 -3.24 25.22
CA PRO A 100 -2.51 -4.12 24.06
C PRO A 100 -3.97 -4.31 23.66
N LEU A 101 -4.87 -4.49 24.65
CA LEU A 101 -6.31 -4.61 24.39
C LEU A 101 -6.90 -3.31 23.81
N LEU A 102 -6.48 -2.15 24.34
CA LEU A 102 -6.91 -0.84 23.83
C LEU A 102 -6.40 -0.62 22.40
N PHE A 103 -5.13 -0.96 22.12
CA PHE A 103 -4.55 -0.91 20.79
C PHE A 103 -5.34 -1.77 19.80
N LEU A 104 -5.58 -3.05 20.14
CA LEU A 104 -6.34 -3.96 19.29
C LEU A 104 -7.78 -3.48 19.06
N ALA A 105 -8.43 -2.93 20.10
CA ALA A 105 -9.76 -2.37 20.00
C ALA A 105 -9.79 -1.14 19.06
N CYS A 106 -8.81 -0.23 19.17
CA CYS A 106 -8.66 0.92 18.29
C CYS A 106 -8.37 0.49 16.85
N LEU A 107 -7.42 -0.42 16.63
CA LEU A 107 -7.04 -0.93 15.32
C LEU A 107 -8.24 -1.59 14.63
N THR A 108 -8.92 -2.49 15.33
CA THR A 108 -10.10 -3.19 14.82
C THR A 108 -11.26 -2.23 14.60
N GLY A 109 -11.50 -1.29 15.53
CA GLY A 109 -12.57 -0.29 15.42
C GLY A 109 -12.39 0.63 14.20
N VAL A 110 -11.17 1.14 13.98
CA VAL A 110 -10.84 1.92 12.78
C VAL A 110 -10.99 1.07 11.51
N GLY A 111 -10.51 -0.17 11.53
CA GLY A 111 -10.63 -1.10 10.41
C GLY A 111 -12.08 -1.37 10.03
N VAL A 112 -12.92 -1.73 11.01
CA VAL A 112 -14.37 -1.95 10.82
C VAL A 112 -15.06 -0.69 10.31
N TRP A 113 -14.73 0.48 10.86
CA TRP A 113 -15.30 1.74 10.40
C TRP A 113 -14.96 2.03 8.92
N LEU A 114 -13.70 1.82 8.51
CA LEU A 114 -13.26 2.00 7.12
C LEU A 114 -13.96 1.01 6.18
N VAL A 115 -14.06 -0.26 6.56
CA VAL A 115 -14.77 -1.28 5.77
C VAL A 115 -16.25 -0.95 5.66
N ALA A 116 -16.92 -0.67 6.78
CA ALA A 116 -18.35 -0.35 6.80
C ALA A 116 -18.69 0.90 5.99
N ARG A 117 -17.82 1.93 6.02
CA ARG A 117 -17.97 3.12 5.19
C ARG A 117 -17.86 2.78 3.71
N ASP A 118 -16.94 1.90 3.34
CA ASP A 118 -16.67 1.59 1.94
C ASP A 118 -17.65 0.56 1.35
N LEU A 119 -18.21 -0.33 2.17
CA LEU A 119 -19.31 -1.23 1.78
C LEU A 119 -20.57 -0.49 1.32
N ARG A 120 -20.74 0.78 1.70
CA ARG A 120 -21.83 1.63 1.19
C ARG A 120 -21.65 1.98 -0.30
N ARG A 121 -20.45 1.80 -0.87
CA ARG A 121 -20.13 2.08 -2.27
C ARG A 121 -20.24 0.87 -3.18
N GLY A 122 -20.33 -0.35 -2.62
CA GLY A 122 -20.36 -1.57 -3.40
C GLY A 122 -20.27 -2.82 -2.54
N ARG A 123 -20.65 -3.95 -3.14
CA ARG A 123 -20.58 -5.26 -2.49
C ARG A 123 -19.18 -5.88 -2.65
N VAL A 124 -18.88 -6.84 -1.78
CA VAL A 124 -17.67 -7.66 -1.86
C VAL A 124 -17.95 -8.89 -2.71
N ASP A 125 -17.09 -9.15 -3.68
CA ASP A 125 -17.00 -10.41 -4.41
C ASP A 125 -15.91 -11.28 -3.76
N PRO A 126 -16.29 -12.36 -3.04
CA PRO A 126 -15.33 -13.21 -2.35
C PRO A 126 -14.29 -13.86 -3.26
N LYS A 127 -14.59 -14.04 -4.56
CA LYS A 127 -13.66 -14.65 -5.52
C LYS A 127 -12.38 -13.83 -5.68
N LEU A 128 -12.46 -12.52 -5.48
CA LEU A 128 -11.31 -11.63 -5.57
C LEU A 128 -10.27 -11.91 -4.48
N PHE A 129 -10.66 -12.41 -3.30
CA PHE A 129 -9.69 -12.78 -2.26
C PHE A 129 -8.82 -13.97 -2.67
N GLY A 130 -9.38 -14.94 -3.41
CA GLY A 130 -8.60 -16.04 -3.98
C GLY A 130 -7.57 -15.53 -4.99
N ALA A 131 -7.98 -14.61 -5.88
CA ALA A 131 -7.05 -13.97 -6.81
C ALA A 131 -5.97 -13.13 -6.08
N MET A 132 -6.35 -12.38 -5.04
CA MET A 132 -5.40 -11.59 -4.23
C MET A 132 -4.39 -12.49 -3.51
N LEU A 133 -4.80 -13.66 -3.03
CA LEU A 133 -3.89 -14.62 -2.39
C LEU A 133 -2.90 -15.22 -3.38
N LEU A 134 -3.37 -15.63 -4.56
CA LEU A 134 -2.49 -16.11 -5.63
C LEU A 134 -1.53 -15.02 -6.11
N GLU A 135 -2.03 -13.79 -6.28
CA GLU A 135 -1.19 -12.63 -6.61
C GLU A 135 -0.13 -12.40 -5.53
N SER A 136 -0.51 -12.39 -4.25
CA SER A 136 0.41 -12.17 -3.13
C SER A 136 1.48 -13.27 -3.03
N ALA A 137 1.11 -14.53 -3.27
CA ALA A 137 2.06 -15.64 -3.29
C ALA A 137 3.06 -15.52 -4.46
N ALA A 138 2.56 -15.19 -5.66
CA ALA A 138 3.43 -14.96 -6.82
C ALA A 138 4.36 -13.77 -6.61
N LEU A 139 3.85 -12.67 -6.05
CA LEU A 139 4.64 -11.49 -5.70
C LEU A 139 5.66 -11.78 -4.59
N ALA A 140 5.36 -12.67 -3.66
CA ALA A 140 6.29 -13.05 -2.58
C ALA A 140 7.50 -13.82 -3.14
N LEU A 141 7.26 -14.77 -4.04
CA LEU A 141 8.33 -15.46 -4.77
C LEU A 141 9.13 -14.48 -5.64
N LEU A 142 8.43 -13.59 -6.35
CA LEU A 142 9.07 -12.54 -7.15
C LEU A 142 9.94 -11.63 -6.29
N ALA A 143 9.47 -11.22 -5.11
CA ALA A 143 10.22 -10.42 -4.16
C ALA A 143 11.53 -11.10 -3.78
N GLY A 144 11.47 -12.39 -3.41
CA GLY A 144 12.65 -13.17 -3.07
C GLY A 144 13.68 -13.23 -4.20
N VAL A 145 13.25 -13.47 -5.44
CA VAL A 145 14.14 -13.49 -6.60
C VAL A 145 14.71 -12.10 -6.88
N VAL A 146 13.86 -11.07 -6.99
CA VAL A 146 14.25 -9.71 -7.38
C VAL A 146 15.17 -9.08 -6.35
N VAL A 147 14.81 -9.13 -5.06
CA VAL A 147 15.61 -8.52 -4.00
C VAL A 147 16.95 -9.23 -3.86
N SER A 148 16.98 -10.56 -3.92
CA SER A 148 18.22 -11.33 -3.84
C SER A 148 19.13 -11.05 -5.04
N ALA A 149 18.60 -11.10 -6.27
CA ALA A 149 19.36 -10.80 -7.48
C ALA A 149 19.92 -9.38 -7.45
N ALA A 150 19.09 -8.38 -7.12
CA ALA A 150 19.53 -6.99 -7.01
C ALA A 150 20.63 -6.80 -5.96
N THR A 151 20.52 -7.48 -4.82
CA THR A 151 21.55 -7.45 -3.76
C THR A 151 22.87 -8.05 -4.25
N VAL A 152 22.83 -9.20 -4.92
CA VAL A 152 24.01 -9.86 -5.49
C VAL A 152 24.65 -9.00 -6.57
N HIS A 153 23.86 -8.40 -7.45
CA HIS A 153 24.38 -7.50 -8.49
C HIS A 153 25.07 -6.27 -7.89
N LEU A 154 24.53 -5.70 -6.81
CA LEU A 154 25.10 -4.51 -6.18
C LEU A 154 26.36 -4.80 -5.36
N LEU A 155 26.43 -5.97 -4.71
CA LEU A 155 27.51 -6.33 -3.80
C LEU A 155 28.54 -7.31 -4.37
N GLY A 156 28.30 -7.87 -5.56
CA GLY A 156 29.20 -8.78 -6.24
C GLY A 156 29.35 -10.16 -5.59
N ARG A 157 28.50 -10.51 -4.63
CA ARG A 157 28.54 -11.80 -3.92
C ARG A 157 27.18 -12.21 -3.41
N ALA A 158 26.89 -13.51 -3.46
CA ALA A 158 25.77 -14.10 -2.75
C ALA A 158 26.20 -14.46 -1.33
N THR A 159 25.41 -14.02 -0.34
CA THR A 159 25.57 -14.42 1.05
C THR A 159 24.23 -15.00 1.51
N PRO A 160 24.19 -16.20 2.12
CA PRO A 160 22.96 -16.69 2.72
C PRO A 160 22.44 -15.66 3.72
N LEU A 161 21.14 -15.35 3.66
CA LEU A 161 20.52 -14.59 4.74
C LEU A 161 20.56 -15.48 5.98
N LEU A 162 21.29 -15.02 6.99
CA LEU A 162 21.30 -15.70 8.27
C LEU A 162 19.91 -15.55 8.87
N ILE A 163 19.18 -16.66 8.95
CA ILE A 163 17.92 -16.75 9.72
C ILE A 163 18.22 -16.56 11.23
N GLY A 164 19.51 -16.54 11.61
CA GLY A 164 19.97 -16.08 12.92
C GLY A 164 19.28 -16.80 14.07
N GLN A 165 18.93 -16.04 15.11
CA GLN A 165 18.17 -16.55 16.26
C GLN A 165 16.76 -17.00 15.88
N MET A 166 16.16 -16.45 14.81
CA MET A 166 14.82 -16.87 14.37
C MET A 166 14.79 -18.34 13.97
N GLY A 167 15.89 -18.87 13.44
CA GLY A 167 15.99 -20.27 13.02
C GLY A 167 15.91 -21.27 14.17
N THR A 168 16.27 -20.83 15.39
CA THR A 168 16.18 -21.65 16.61
C THR A 168 14.80 -21.66 17.25
N LEU A 169 13.89 -20.80 16.79
CA LEU A 169 12.54 -20.71 17.33
C LEU A 169 11.65 -21.85 16.80
N GLY A 170 10.68 -22.22 17.62
CA GLY A 170 9.63 -23.18 17.25
C GLY A 170 8.87 -22.72 16.00
N GLY A 171 8.37 -23.69 15.22
CA GLY A 171 7.67 -23.39 13.96
C GLY A 171 6.45 -22.47 14.15
N SER A 172 5.68 -22.65 15.23
CA SER A 172 4.54 -21.79 15.55
C SER A 172 4.97 -20.34 15.82
N THR A 173 6.09 -20.16 16.53
CA THR A 173 6.68 -18.86 16.82
C THR A 173 7.19 -18.18 15.54
N ARG A 174 7.90 -18.92 14.68
CA ARG A 174 8.37 -18.40 13.38
C ARG A 174 7.21 -17.98 12.49
N LEU A 175 6.15 -18.79 12.43
CA LEU A 175 4.95 -18.47 11.68
C LEU A 175 4.28 -17.21 12.24
N MET A 176 4.11 -17.11 13.56
CA MET A 176 3.56 -15.92 14.22
C MET A 176 4.36 -14.67 13.83
N LEU A 177 5.69 -14.71 13.93
CA LEU A 177 6.53 -13.56 13.59
C LEU A 177 6.43 -13.18 12.11
N ALA A 178 6.37 -14.14 11.19
CA ALA A 178 6.17 -13.87 9.76
C ALA A 178 4.81 -13.19 9.48
N LEU A 179 3.72 -13.68 10.09
CA LEU A 179 2.40 -13.06 9.96
C LEU A 179 2.39 -11.64 10.57
N GLY A 180 3.04 -11.48 11.73
CA GLY A 180 3.17 -10.21 12.43
C GLY A 180 4.01 -9.20 11.65
N ALA A 181 5.11 -9.63 11.03
CA ALA A 181 5.92 -8.79 10.15
C ALA A 181 5.07 -8.30 8.97
N GLY A 182 4.42 -9.21 8.25
CA GLY A 182 3.56 -8.82 7.14
C GLY A 182 2.43 -7.87 7.53
N LEU A 183 1.80 -8.02 8.69
CA LEU A 183 0.73 -7.13 9.12
C LEU A 183 1.24 -5.82 9.72
N TYR A 184 1.99 -5.90 10.82
CA TYR A 184 2.36 -4.75 11.64
C TYR A 184 3.52 -3.96 11.07
N GLU A 185 4.51 -4.59 10.41
CA GLU A 185 5.58 -3.83 9.75
C GLU A 185 5.04 -3.07 8.53
N GLU A 186 4.13 -3.66 7.75
CA GLU A 186 3.49 -2.91 6.66
C GLU A 186 2.62 -1.76 7.17
N LEU A 187 1.93 -1.96 8.29
CA LEU A 187 1.18 -0.87 8.92
C LEU A 187 2.13 0.24 9.40
N LEU A 188 3.19 -0.10 10.13
CA LEU A 188 4.14 0.86 10.69
C LEU A 188 4.96 1.58 9.60
N PHE A 189 5.63 0.83 8.73
CA PHE A 189 6.58 1.41 7.80
C PHE A 189 5.91 1.96 6.55
N ARG A 190 4.83 1.34 6.04
CA ARG A 190 4.27 1.74 4.73
C ARG A 190 3.08 2.66 4.92
N VAL A 191 2.11 2.28 5.75
CA VAL A 191 0.93 3.12 5.99
C VAL A 191 1.31 4.36 6.81
N LEU A 192 1.98 4.18 7.95
CA LEU A 192 2.28 5.30 8.85
C LEU A 192 3.54 6.07 8.41
N LEU A 193 4.71 5.44 8.35
CA LEU A 193 5.98 6.13 8.09
C LEU A 193 6.06 6.69 6.66
N VAL A 194 5.94 5.86 5.62
CA VAL A 194 5.98 6.34 4.22
C VAL A 194 4.84 7.33 3.95
N GLY A 195 3.64 7.09 4.47
CA GLY A 195 2.52 8.03 4.40
C GLY A 195 2.84 9.39 5.04
N ALA A 196 3.43 9.40 6.23
CA ALA A 196 3.84 10.62 6.93
C ALA A 196 4.97 11.36 6.20
N LEU A 197 5.99 10.65 5.71
CA LEU A 197 7.10 11.24 4.96
C LEU A 197 6.61 11.89 3.66
N ALA A 198 5.72 11.22 2.92
CA ALA A 198 5.12 11.79 1.71
C ALA A 198 4.24 13.00 2.04
N TRP A 199 3.48 12.95 3.14
CA TRP A 199 2.70 14.10 3.61
C TRP A 199 3.61 15.29 3.98
N VAL A 200 4.71 15.06 4.71
CA VAL A 200 5.69 16.10 5.04
C VAL A 200 6.30 16.71 3.77
N GLY A 201 6.75 15.90 2.83
CA GLY A 201 7.30 16.35 1.54
C GLY A 201 6.35 17.29 0.79
N ARG A 202 5.08 16.91 0.68
CA ARG A 202 4.08 17.74 0.00
C ARG A 202 3.67 18.96 0.81
N ARG A 203 3.45 18.81 2.12
CA ARG A 203 2.79 19.84 2.93
C ARG A 203 3.74 20.88 3.50
N LEU A 204 4.97 20.50 3.83
CA LEU A 204 5.99 21.39 4.39
C LEU A 204 6.91 21.94 3.30
N PHE A 205 7.29 21.12 2.32
CA PHE A 205 8.25 21.50 1.28
C PHE A 205 7.61 21.80 -0.09
N GLY A 206 6.30 21.61 -0.24
CA GLY A 206 5.59 21.93 -1.48
C GLY A 206 5.97 21.02 -2.66
N TRP A 207 6.54 19.84 -2.40
CA TRP A 207 6.95 18.94 -3.46
C TRP A 207 5.76 18.34 -4.21
N GLN A 208 5.97 18.07 -5.50
CA GLN A 208 5.02 17.32 -6.31
C GLN A 208 4.96 15.84 -5.88
N GLU A 209 3.92 15.14 -6.32
CA GLU A 209 3.63 13.75 -5.93
C GLU A 209 4.82 12.79 -6.11
N LEU A 210 5.50 12.85 -7.26
CA LEU A 210 6.60 11.94 -7.57
C LEU A 210 7.84 12.18 -6.68
N PRO A 211 8.41 13.40 -6.57
CA PRO A 211 9.52 13.65 -5.66
C PRO A 211 9.20 13.31 -4.20
N ALA A 212 8.00 13.63 -3.71
CA ALA A 212 7.58 13.28 -2.36
C ALA A 212 7.48 11.76 -2.15
N GLY A 213 6.95 11.04 -3.13
CA GLY A 213 6.89 9.58 -3.12
C GLY A 213 8.27 8.94 -3.13
N VAL A 214 9.16 9.37 -4.02
CA VAL A 214 10.55 8.85 -4.10
C VAL A 214 11.28 9.08 -2.79
N PHE A 215 11.21 10.29 -2.23
CA PHE A 215 11.79 10.59 -0.92
C PHE A 215 11.25 9.66 0.17
N ALA A 216 9.93 9.53 0.26
CA ALA A 216 9.29 8.70 1.28
C ALA A 216 9.67 7.23 1.16
N VAL A 217 9.75 6.69 -0.06
CA VAL A 217 10.18 5.31 -0.32
C VAL A 217 11.64 5.11 0.08
N VAL A 218 12.55 5.97 -0.37
CA VAL A 218 13.99 5.81 -0.11
C VAL A 218 14.29 5.95 1.38
N LEU A 219 13.79 7.01 2.01
CA LEU A 219 14.03 7.24 3.44
C LEU A 219 13.31 6.21 4.30
N GLY A 220 12.06 5.86 3.97
CA GLY A 220 11.31 4.82 4.67
C GLY A 220 12.01 3.46 4.61
N ALA A 221 12.53 3.08 3.44
CA ALA A 221 13.29 1.85 3.26
C ALA A 221 14.61 1.86 4.05
N ALA A 222 15.30 3.00 4.13
CA ALA A 222 16.52 3.13 4.93
C ALA A 222 16.23 2.98 6.43
N ILE A 223 15.17 3.60 6.92
CA ILE A 223 14.72 3.45 8.32
C ILE A 223 14.31 2.00 8.60
N PHE A 224 13.54 1.37 7.70
CA PHE A 224 13.17 -0.05 7.80
C PHE A 224 14.39 -0.97 7.87
N SER A 225 15.41 -0.72 7.05
CA SER A 225 16.65 -1.51 7.09
C SER A 225 17.39 -1.32 8.41
N ALA A 226 17.54 -0.07 8.87
CA ALA A 226 18.19 0.25 10.14
C ALA A 226 17.46 -0.35 11.35
N PHE A 227 16.12 -0.39 11.32
CA PHE A 227 15.28 -0.93 12.38
C PHE A 227 15.62 -2.39 12.73
N HIS A 228 16.05 -3.21 11.76
CA HIS A 228 16.37 -4.61 11.98
C HIS A 228 17.65 -4.85 12.81
N TYR A 229 18.40 -3.79 13.09
CA TYR A 229 19.61 -3.83 13.92
C TYR A 229 19.37 -3.29 15.33
N ILE A 230 18.11 -3.11 15.74
CA ILE A 230 17.73 -2.54 17.03
C ILE A 230 16.88 -3.55 17.81
N GLY A 231 17.19 -3.72 19.08
CA GLY A 231 16.42 -4.52 20.03
C GLY A 231 17.04 -5.88 20.38
N PRO A 232 16.42 -6.65 21.30
CA PRO A 232 17.00 -7.87 21.86
C PRO A 232 17.23 -9.00 20.84
N TYR A 233 16.46 -9.00 19.75
CA TYR A 233 16.51 -10.01 18.67
C TYR A 233 16.97 -9.41 17.34
N ALA A 234 17.75 -8.32 17.41
CA ALA A 234 18.31 -7.65 16.24
C ALA A 234 19.25 -8.56 15.45
N ASP A 235 19.31 -8.33 14.14
CA ASP A 235 20.30 -8.97 13.29
C ASP A 235 21.72 -8.54 13.68
N PRO A 236 22.72 -9.43 13.57
CA PRO A 236 24.12 -8.99 13.58
C PRO A 236 24.37 -8.03 12.41
N TRP A 237 25.04 -6.90 12.68
CA TRP A 237 25.34 -5.93 11.63
C TRP A 237 26.16 -6.58 10.50
N ALA A 238 25.62 -6.54 9.29
CA ALA A 238 26.32 -6.92 8.08
C ALA A 238 25.84 -6.07 6.89
N LEU A 239 26.78 -5.64 6.04
CA LEU A 239 26.44 -4.83 4.88
C LEU A 239 25.47 -5.56 3.93
N TYR A 240 25.62 -6.87 3.78
CA TYR A 240 24.76 -7.67 2.91
C TYR A 240 23.30 -7.65 3.39
N SER A 241 23.04 -7.96 4.66
CA SER A 241 21.68 -7.93 5.20
C SER A 241 21.10 -6.51 5.21
N PHE A 242 21.93 -5.47 5.42
CA PHE A 242 21.45 -4.09 5.40
C PHE A 242 20.99 -3.68 4.01
N VAL A 243 21.80 -3.97 2.98
CA VAL A 243 21.44 -3.67 1.59
C VAL A 243 20.26 -4.52 1.14
N TYR A 244 20.22 -5.80 1.53
CA TYR A 244 19.09 -6.68 1.26
C TYR A 244 17.78 -6.09 1.81
N ARG A 245 17.76 -5.71 3.10
CA ARG A 245 16.59 -5.13 3.75
C ARG A 245 16.23 -3.75 3.21
N LEU A 246 17.21 -2.96 2.79
CA LEU A 246 16.97 -1.69 2.11
C LEU A 246 16.23 -1.91 0.78
N LEU A 247 16.71 -2.86 -0.04
CA LEU A 247 16.08 -3.18 -1.32
C LEU A 247 14.70 -3.82 -1.15
N ALA A 248 14.53 -4.70 -0.15
CA ALA A 248 13.22 -5.21 0.25
C ALA A 248 12.30 -4.06 0.67
N GLY A 249 12.82 -3.11 1.46
CA GLY A 249 12.14 -1.89 1.86
C GLY A 249 11.57 -1.12 0.67
N VAL A 250 12.41 -0.86 -0.34
CA VAL A 250 12.02 -0.19 -1.59
C VAL A 250 10.96 -1.00 -2.34
N PHE A 251 11.17 -2.31 -2.48
CA PHE A 251 10.23 -3.21 -3.17
C PHE A 251 8.84 -3.17 -2.53
N PHE A 252 8.74 -3.38 -1.22
CA PHE A 252 7.46 -3.40 -0.50
C PHE A 252 6.80 -2.02 -0.45
N SER A 253 7.58 -0.93 -0.39
CA SER A 253 7.03 0.42 -0.55
C SER A 253 6.45 0.67 -1.94
N ALA A 254 7.11 0.22 -3.01
CA ALA A 254 6.57 0.30 -4.37
C ALA A 254 5.32 -0.57 -4.54
N LEU A 255 5.33 -1.76 -3.95
CA LEU A 255 4.18 -2.66 -3.94
C LEU A 255 2.98 -2.03 -3.20
N TYR A 256 3.21 -1.42 -2.04
CA TYR A 256 2.19 -0.69 -1.30
C TYR A 256 1.55 0.43 -2.13
N LEU A 257 2.36 1.25 -2.81
CA LEU A 257 1.85 2.35 -3.63
C LEU A 257 1.02 1.89 -4.83
N THR A 258 1.31 0.69 -5.36
CA THR A 258 0.64 0.14 -6.55
C THR A 258 -0.53 -0.78 -6.23
N ARG A 259 -0.46 -1.56 -5.14
CA ARG A 259 -1.42 -2.62 -4.78
C ARG A 259 -2.11 -2.44 -3.43
N GLY A 260 -1.68 -1.48 -2.62
CA GLY A 260 -2.30 -1.17 -1.33
C GLY A 260 -1.91 -2.13 -0.20
N PHE A 261 -2.47 -1.89 0.98
CA PHE A 261 -2.04 -2.55 2.22
C PHE A 261 -2.25 -4.06 2.21
N GLY A 262 -3.44 -4.56 1.84
CA GLY A 262 -3.80 -5.97 2.01
C GLY A 262 -2.90 -6.91 1.19
N VAL A 263 -2.69 -6.62 -0.09
CA VAL A 263 -1.80 -7.41 -0.97
C VAL A 263 -0.35 -7.31 -0.47
N THR A 264 0.10 -6.13 -0.06
CA THR A 264 1.47 -5.93 0.43
C THR A 264 1.72 -6.72 1.72
N ALA A 265 0.78 -6.68 2.67
CA ALA A 265 0.86 -7.40 3.94
C ALA A 265 0.93 -8.91 3.75
N TRP A 266 0.08 -9.47 2.89
CA TRP A 266 0.13 -10.90 2.56
C TRP A 266 1.38 -11.27 1.78
N THR A 267 1.82 -10.43 0.85
CA THR A 267 3.05 -10.67 0.09
C THR A 267 4.24 -10.74 1.04
N HIS A 268 4.33 -9.83 2.00
CA HIS A 268 5.41 -9.82 2.99
C HIS A 268 5.32 -11.03 3.92
N ALA A 269 4.15 -11.33 4.48
CA ALA A 269 3.97 -12.50 5.33
C ALA A 269 4.33 -13.81 4.62
N LEU A 270 3.88 -14.00 3.37
CA LEU A 270 4.20 -15.19 2.58
C LEU A 270 5.67 -15.24 2.18
N TYR A 271 6.28 -14.09 1.87
CA TYR A 271 7.70 -14.01 1.60
C TYR A 271 8.52 -14.50 2.81
N ASP A 272 8.19 -14.03 4.02
CA ASP A 272 8.86 -14.48 5.25
C ASP A 272 8.61 -15.96 5.52
N VAL A 273 7.38 -16.45 5.31
CA VAL A 273 7.09 -17.89 5.43
C VAL A 273 7.96 -18.70 4.45
N PHE A 274 8.09 -18.27 3.20
CA PHE A 274 8.93 -18.98 2.23
C PHE A 274 10.41 -18.95 2.61
N VAL A 275 10.91 -17.84 3.16
CA VAL A 275 12.31 -17.74 3.64
C VAL A 275 12.56 -18.58 4.89
N LEU A 276 11.58 -18.69 5.79
CA LEU A 276 11.74 -19.36 7.09
C LEU A 276 11.49 -20.88 7.04
N PHE A 277 10.75 -21.37 6.03
CA PHE A 277 10.32 -22.76 5.92
C PHE A 277 10.71 -23.46 4.61
N GLY A 278 11.15 -22.72 3.59
CA GLY A 278 11.64 -23.27 2.31
C GLY A 278 13.15 -23.51 2.33
#